data_AF-A0A7S7TKV3-F1
#
_entry.id   AF-A0A7S7TKV3-F1
#
_cell.length_a   1.000
_cell.length_b   1.000
_cell.length_c   1.000
_cell.angle_alpha   90.00
_cell.angle_beta   90.00
_cell.angle_gamma   90.00
#
_symmetry.space_group_name_H-M   'P 1'
#
loop_
_entity.id
_entity.type
_entity.pdbx_description
1 polymer ?
#
loop_
_entity_poly.entity_id
_entity_poly.type
_entity_poly.pdbx_seq_one_letter_code
_entity_poly.pdbx_strand_id
1 'polypeptide(L)'
;MSAVPPSHPLDRPIWSALTSRQRGLAEGGGVALRYPVAIAPFADMVDLSADSFAALGGLLSGREMAVLFTPDAVNVPPDFKLLLADTGEQMIGTPAECSLSGVDIVTLGAADVPAMTALVELTKPGPFGTRTHELGSFLGIRVDGELVAMTGERMKPGNYTEMTAVCVHPDHRGRGYAQALLAAVGRQIVARGEIPFLHVFTNNTSAIALYRRQGMAIRRRMHITVLQKQG
;
A
#
# COMPACT_ATOMS: atom_id res chain seq x y z
N MET A 1 -12.10 3.95 -34.63
CA MET A 1 -12.22 3.86 -33.16
C MET A 1 -10.82 3.65 -32.62
N SER A 2 -10.14 4.70 -32.14
CA SER A 2 -8.82 4.55 -31.54
C SER A 2 -8.98 3.70 -30.29
N ALA A 3 -8.41 2.49 -30.31
CA ALA A 3 -8.35 1.65 -29.13
C ALA A 3 -7.62 2.45 -28.04
N VAL A 4 -8.32 2.73 -26.94
CA VAL A 4 -7.68 3.22 -25.72
C VAL A 4 -6.59 2.20 -25.39
N PRO A 5 -5.30 2.60 -25.33
CA PRO A 5 -4.24 1.66 -25.02
C PRO A 5 -4.58 0.98 -23.68
N PRO A 6 -4.33 -0.33 -23.53
CA PRO A 6 -4.65 -1.02 -22.30
C PRO A 6 -3.94 -0.33 -21.13
N SER A 7 -4.71 0.15 -20.16
CA SER A 7 -4.18 0.82 -18.98
C SER A 7 -3.22 -0.12 -18.26
N HIS A 8 -2.04 0.36 -17.90
CA HIS A 8 -1.07 -0.45 -17.17
C HIS A 8 -1.65 -0.87 -15.81
N PRO A 9 -1.44 -2.09 -15.30
CA PRO A 9 -2.05 -2.56 -14.04
C PRO A 9 -1.82 -1.62 -12.84
N LEU A 10 -0.64 -1.02 -12.78
CA LEU A 10 -0.26 -0.03 -11.75
C LEU A 10 -0.91 1.35 -11.89
N ASP A 11 -1.57 1.67 -13.00
CA ASP A 11 -2.33 2.93 -13.10
C ASP A 11 -3.61 2.87 -12.26
N ARG A 12 -4.13 1.67 -12.01
CA ARG A 12 -5.29 1.39 -11.16
C ARG A 12 -5.01 0.20 -10.26
N PRO A 13 -4.05 0.34 -9.32
CA PRO A 13 -3.49 -0.80 -8.60
C PRO A 13 -4.53 -1.49 -7.71
N ILE A 14 -5.50 -0.74 -7.17
CA ILE A 14 -6.58 -1.29 -6.34
C ILE A 14 -7.56 -2.08 -7.22
N TRP A 15 -8.10 -1.47 -8.28
CA TRP A 15 -8.99 -2.17 -9.21
C TRP A 15 -8.35 -3.43 -9.80
N SER A 16 -7.11 -3.32 -10.29
CA SER A 16 -6.40 -4.44 -10.88
C SER A 16 -6.16 -5.57 -9.86
N ALA A 17 -5.80 -5.25 -8.61
CA ALA A 17 -5.64 -6.25 -7.56
C ALA A 17 -6.96 -6.97 -7.23
N LEU A 18 -8.03 -6.21 -6.98
CA LEU A 18 -9.35 -6.72 -6.57
C LEU A 18 -10.13 -7.40 -7.71
N THR A 19 -9.74 -7.21 -8.97
CA THR A 19 -10.32 -7.93 -10.11
C THR A 19 -9.46 -9.12 -10.58
N SER A 20 -8.29 -9.33 -9.97
CA SER A 20 -7.38 -10.43 -10.32
C SER A 20 -6.94 -11.25 -9.09
N ARG A 21 -5.67 -11.15 -8.68
CA ARG A 21 -5.02 -12.00 -7.66
C ARG A 21 -5.63 -11.86 -6.28
N GLN A 22 -6.29 -10.74 -5.99
CA GLN A 22 -6.94 -10.46 -4.70
C GLN A 22 -8.46 -10.37 -4.83
N ARG A 23 -9.07 -10.97 -5.88
CA ARG A 23 -10.53 -11.02 -6.06
C ARG A 23 -11.26 -11.65 -4.89
N GLY A 24 -10.66 -12.63 -4.21
CA GLY A 24 -11.25 -13.25 -3.01
C GLY A 24 -11.39 -12.32 -1.81
N LEU A 25 -10.75 -11.15 -1.83
CA LEU A 25 -10.84 -10.12 -0.79
C LEU A 25 -11.82 -9.00 -1.17
N ALA A 26 -12.33 -8.97 -2.40
CA ALA A 26 -13.08 -7.83 -2.90
C ALA A 26 -14.50 -7.77 -2.30
N GLU A 27 -14.85 -6.63 -1.73
CA GLU A 27 -16.23 -6.29 -1.38
C GLU A 27 -16.80 -5.32 -2.45
N GLY A 28 -18.01 -5.59 -2.94
CA GLY A 28 -18.69 -4.75 -3.91
C GLY A 28 -19.14 -5.50 -5.17
N GLY A 29 -19.18 -4.81 -6.31
CA GLY A 29 -19.69 -5.33 -7.57
C GLY A 29 -18.93 -4.82 -8.80
N GLY A 30 -19.54 -4.94 -9.98
CA GLY A 30 -18.88 -4.58 -11.25
C GLY A 30 -18.59 -3.09 -11.44
N VAL A 31 -19.12 -2.22 -10.56
CA VAL A 31 -19.01 -0.76 -10.66
C VAL A 31 -18.04 -0.19 -9.61
N ALA A 32 -18.06 -0.71 -8.39
CA ALA A 32 -17.19 -0.26 -7.30
C ALA A 32 -16.74 -1.45 -6.47
N LEU A 33 -15.47 -1.42 -6.05
CA LEU A 33 -14.82 -2.46 -5.27
C LEU A 33 -14.01 -1.83 -4.14
N ARG A 34 -13.96 -2.50 -2.98
CA ARG A 34 -13.08 -2.13 -1.87
C ARG A 34 -12.47 -3.35 -1.20
N TYR A 35 -11.40 -3.12 -0.44
CA TYR A 35 -10.97 -4.09 0.56
C TYR A 35 -11.89 -4.04 1.79
N PRO A 36 -12.00 -5.13 2.57
CA PRO A 36 -12.69 -5.12 3.84
C PRO A 36 -12.07 -4.10 4.78
N VAL A 37 -12.90 -3.41 5.57
CA VAL A 37 -12.44 -2.36 6.49
C VAL A 37 -11.37 -2.85 7.48
N ALA A 38 -11.44 -4.11 7.89
CA ALA A 38 -10.46 -4.74 8.78
C ALA A 38 -9.09 -4.94 8.11
N ILE A 39 -9.03 -4.97 6.78
CA ILE A 39 -7.80 -5.13 5.99
C ILE A 39 -7.22 -3.77 5.65
N ALA A 40 -7.96 -2.93 4.93
CA ALA A 40 -7.50 -1.59 4.54
C ALA A 40 -8.64 -0.74 3.97
N PRO A 41 -8.56 0.59 4.05
CA PRO A 41 -9.59 1.50 3.53
C PRO A 41 -9.48 1.74 2.01
N PHE A 42 -8.82 0.87 1.24
CA PHE A 42 -8.61 1.10 -0.19
C PHE A 42 -9.83 0.70 -1.02
N ALA A 43 -10.22 1.55 -1.96
CA ALA A 43 -11.33 1.32 -2.87
C ALA A 43 -11.01 1.85 -4.27
N ASP A 44 -11.76 1.36 -5.26
CA ASP A 44 -11.66 1.80 -6.66
C ASP A 44 -13.00 1.57 -7.36
N MET A 45 -13.24 2.26 -8.47
CA MET A 45 -14.51 2.25 -9.19
C MET A 45 -14.27 2.18 -10.69
N VAL A 46 -15.11 1.51 -11.46
CA VAL A 46 -14.89 1.25 -12.90
C VAL A 46 -14.52 2.51 -13.69
N ASP A 47 -15.08 3.66 -13.29
CA ASP A 47 -14.70 5.00 -13.75
C ASP A 47 -14.97 6.06 -12.64
N LEU A 48 -14.83 7.34 -12.98
CA LEU A 48 -15.11 8.48 -12.08
C LEU A 48 -16.48 9.12 -12.37
N SER A 49 -17.46 8.36 -12.87
CA SER A 49 -18.82 8.84 -13.10
C SER A 49 -19.62 9.00 -11.80
N ALA A 50 -20.72 9.76 -11.84
CA ALA A 50 -21.62 9.91 -10.71
C ALA A 50 -22.19 8.56 -10.23
N ASP A 51 -22.52 7.65 -11.15
CA ASP A 51 -23.03 6.31 -10.84
C ASP A 51 -21.97 5.47 -10.11
N SER A 52 -20.70 5.57 -10.53
CA SER A 52 -19.57 4.95 -9.86
C SER A 52 -19.40 5.45 -8.42
N PHE A 53 -19.47 6.76 -8.22
CA PHE A 53 -19.43 7.35 -6.88
C PHE A 53 -20.63 6.96 -6.01
N ALA A 54 -21.83 6.88 -6.58
CA ALA A 54 -23.01 6.40 -5.87
C ALA A 54 -22.84 4.93 -5.43
N ALA A 55 -22.29 4.08 -6.32
CA ALA A 55 -21.96 2.70 -6.00
C ALA A 55 -20.92 2.60 -4.88
N LEU A 56 -19.84 3.39 -4.93
CA LEU A 56 -18.85 3.47 -3.84
C LEU A 56 -19.51 3.91 -2.52
N GLY A 57 -20.40 4.91 -2.57
CA GLY A 57 -21.16 5.37 -1.42
C GLY A 57 -22.07 4.27 -0.85
N GLY A 58 -22.55 3.34 -1.67
CA GLY A 58 -23.29 2.16 -1.21
C GLY A 58 -22.44 1.17 -0.42
N LEU A 59 -21.11 1.15 -0.63
CA LEU A 59 -20.17 0.27 0.06
C LEU A 59 -19.64 0.86 1.39
N LEU A 60 -19.83 2.16 1.62
CA LEU A 60 -19.36 2.84 2.81
C LEU A 60 -20.48 3.02 3.83
N SER A 61 -20.16 2.74 5.09
CA SER A 61 -21.06 2.93 6.23
C SER A 61 -20.45 3.84 7.29
N GLY A 62 -21.30 4.63 7.96
CA GLY A 62 -20.88 5.47 9.08
C GLY A 62 -19.69 6.39 8.76
N ARG A 63 -18.56 6.15 9.44
CA ARG A 63 -17.32 6.94 9.28
C ARG A 63 -16.24 6.22 8.48
N GLU A 64 -16.57 5.15 7.79
CA GLU A 64 -15.63 4.45 6.92
C GLU A 64 -15.07 5.38 5.83
N MET A 65 -13.80 5.15 5.51
CA MET A 65 -13.07 5.92 4.52
C MET A 65 -12.79 5.07 3.28
N ALA A 66 -12.77 5.71 2.12
CA ALA A 66 -12.26 5.17 0.88
C ALA A 66 -11.00 5.93 0.47
N VAL A 67 -9.90 5.21 0.30
CA VAL A 67 -8.64 5.74 -0.21
C VAL A 67 -8.48 5.29 -1.66
N LEU A 68 -8.45 6.25 -2.56
CA LEU A 68 -8.32 6.05 -4.00
C LEU A 68 -6.88 6.33 -4.44
N PHE A 69 -6.38 5.56 -5.40
CA PHE A 69 -5.10 5.76 -6.08
C PHE A 69 -5.38 5.93 -7.56
N THR A 70 -5.33 7.17 -8.04
CA THR A 70 -5.73 7.51 -9.41
C THR A 70 -4.59 8.14 -10.22
N PRO A 71 -4.57 7.93 -11.55
CA PRO A 71 -3.66 8.62 -12.46
C PRO A 71 -3.75 10.15 -12.40
N ASP A 72 -4.97 10.65 -12.20
CA ASP A 72 -5.35 12.06 -12.29
C ASP A 72 -6.13 12.48 -11.03
N ALA A 73 -6.23 13.80 -10.80
CA ALA A 73 -6.97 14.34 -9.66
C ALA A 73 -8.46 13.98 -9.75
N VAL A 74 -9.06 13.70 -8.59
CA VAL A 74 -10.46 13.29 -8.50
C VAL A 74 -11.34 14.51 -8.20
N ASN A 75 -12.33 14.77 -9.04
CA ASN A 75 -13.40 15.71 -8.75
C ASN A 75 -14.41 15.02 -7.82
N VAL A 76 -14.39 15.38 -6.53
CA VAL A 76 -15.18 14.72 -5.49
C VAL A 76 -16.63 15.22 -5.50
N PRO A 77 -17.65 14.34 -5.64
CA PRO A 77 -19.05 14.73 -5.54
C PRO A 77 -19.43 15.25 -4.14
N PRO A 78 -20.47 16.07 -4.00
CA PRO A 78 -20.90 16.66 -2.73
C PRO A 78 -21.30 15.61 -1.67
N ASP A 79 -21.73 14.42 -2.10
CA ASP A 79 -22.08 13.29 -1.22
C ASP A 79 -20.88 12.72 -0.47
N PHE A 80 -19.66 13.20 -0.75
CA PHE A 80 -18.44 12.81 -0.07
C PHE A 80 -17.76 14.01 0.58
N LYS A 81 -17.21 13.76 1.76
CA LYS A 81 -16.28 14.66 2.44
C LYS A 81 -14.87 14.30 2.00
N LEU A 82 -14.18 15.27 1.41
CA LEU A 82 -12.76 15.15 1.10
C LEU A 82 -11.93 15.31 2.38
N LEU A 83 -11.26 14.25 2.81
CA LEU A 83 -10.40 14.24 4.00
C LEU A 83 -8.94 14.52 3.65
N LEU A 84 -8.48 14.07 2.48
CA LEU A 84 -7.13 14.30 1.98
C LEU A 84 -7.13 14.21 0.45
N ALA A 85 -6.44 15.15 -0.20
CA ALA A 85 -6.05 15.07 -1.61
C ALA A 85 -4.57 15.46 -1.69
N ASP A 86 -3.71 14.48 -1.92
CA ASP A 86 -2.27 14.70 -2.07
C ASP A 86 -1.75 13.83 -3.22
N THR A 87 -0.45 13.91 -3.48
CA THR A 87 0.24 13.14 -4.50
C THR A 87 1.25 12.18 -3.89
N GLY A 88 1.44 11.06 -4.57
CA GLY A 88 2.48 10.10 -4.24
C GLY A 88 3.27 9.71 -5.47
N GLU A 89 4.56 9.46 -5.30
CA GLU A 89 5.41 8.85 -6.31
C GLU A 89 5.22 7.34 -6.26
N GLN A 90 4.75 6.77 -7.37
CA GLN A 90 4.75 5.33 -7.57
C GLN A 90 6.13 4.91 -8.06
N MET A 91 6.79 4.04 -7.31
CA MET A 91 8.14 3.58 -7.60
C MET A 91 8.15 2.09 -7.89
N ILE A 92 8.99 1.68 -8.83
CA ILE A 92 9.15 0.29 -9.29
C ILE A 92 10.62 -0.08 -9.28
N GLY A 93 10.92 -1.34 -8.97
CA GLY A 93 12.28 -1.87 -9.06
C GLY A 93 12.59 -2.82 -7.92
N THR A 94 13.61 -3.64 -8.11
CA THR A 94 14.09 -4.55 -7.08
C THR A 94 15.05 -3.81 -6.15
N PRO A 95 14.75 -3.74 -4.83
CA PRO A 95 15.67 -3.19 -3.86
C PRO A 95 17.04 -3.86 -3.93
N ALA A 96 18.11 -3.07 -3.79
CA ALA A 96 19.47 -3.57 -3.77
C ALA A 96 19.66 -4.56 -2.61
N GLU A 97 20.51 -5.57 -2.83
CA GLU A 97 20.81 -6.55 -1.81
C GLU A 97 21.45 -5.89 -0.59
N CYS A 98 20.87 -6.17 0.57
CA CYS A 98 21.33 -5.67 1.85
C CYS A 98 21.13 -6.77 2.90
N SER A 99 22.19 -7.05 3.64
CA SER A 99 22.18 -7.90 4.83
C SER A 99 22.88 -7.18 5.97
N LEU A 100 22.41 -7.41 7.19
CA LEU A 100 23.01 -6.87 8.41
C LEU A 100 23.50 -8.04 9.25
N SER A 101 24.74 -7.95 9.73
CA SER A 101 25.29 -8.95 10.64
C SER A 101 24.63 -8.84 12.02
N GLY A 102 24.32 -9.98 12.63
CA GLY A 102 23.73 -10.03 13.98
C GLY A 102 22.30 -9.49 14.07
N VAL A 103 21.59 -9.38 12.94
CA VAL A 103 20.19 -8.93 12.90
C VAL A 103 19.36 -10.02 12.23
N ASP A 104 18.47 -10.63 13.00
CA ASP A 104 17.55 -11.65 12.49
C ASP A 104 16.27 -10.99 11.97
N ILE A 105 15.95 -11.27 10.70
CA ILE A 105 14.68 -10.91 10.09
C ILE A 105 13.71 -12.08 10.29
N VAL A 106 12.61 -11.81 10.97
CA VAL A 106 11.58 -12.80 11.28
C VAL A 106 10.32 -12.56 10.45
N THR A 107 9.60 -13.64 10.12
CA THR A 107 8.25 -13.54 9.55
C THR A 107 7.26 -13.19 10.64
N LEU A 108 6.44 -12.18 10.40
CA LEU A 108 5.39 -11.72 11.31
C LEU A 108 4.05 -12.34 10.90
N GLY A 109 3.26 -12.76 11.88
CA GLY A 109 1.93 -13.35 11.69
C GLY A 109 0.87 -12.74 12.59
N ALA A 110 -0.26 -13.43 12.71
CA ALA A 110 -1.41 -12.97 13.50
C ALA A 110 -1.07 -12.66 14.97
N ALA A 111 -0.15 -13.43 15.57
CA ALA A 111 0.31 -13.22 16.95
C ALA A 111 1.11 -11.91 17.12
N ASP A 112 1.69 -11.37 16.05
CA ASP A 112 2.48 -10.15 16.07
C ASP A 112 1.64 -8.89 15.86
N VAL A 113 0.35 -9.01 15.48
CA VAL A 113 -0.53 -7.86 15.18
C VAL A 113 -0.50 -6.79 16.26
N PRO A 114 -0.57 -7.09 17.58
CA PRO A 114 -0.46 -6.05 18.61
C PRO A 114 0.85 -5.24 18.53
N ALA A 115 1.99 -5.92 18.29
CA ALA A 115 3.29 -5.26 18.17
C ALA A 115 3.40 -4.46 16.85
N MET A 116 2.86 -5.00 15.75
CA MET A 116 2.80 -4.31 14.47
C MET A 116 1.98 -3.02 14.58
N THR A 117 0.79 -3.10 15.20
CA THR A 117 -0.08 -1.95 15.42
C THR A 117 0.60 -0.89 16.29
N ALA A 118 1.25 -1.28 17.39
CA ALA A 118 2.00 -0.34 18.23
C ALA A 118 3.09 0.41 17.45
N LEU A 119 3.85 -0.31 16.60
CA LEU A 119 4.87 0.32 15.76
C LEU A 119 4.25 1.24 14.70
N VAL A 120 3.16 0.84 14.04
CA VAL A 120 2.40 1.70 13.11
C VAL A 120 1.93 2.98 13.80
N GLU A 121 1.43 2.87 15.02
CA GLU A 121 0.94 4.03 15.78
C GLU A 121 2.06 5.03 16.07
N LEU A 122 3.28 4.55 16.35
CA LEU A 122 4.45 5.41 16.54
C LEU A 122 4.95 6.05 15.25
N THR A 123 4.96 5.32 14.13
CA THR A 123 5.68 5.74 12.92
C THR A 123 4.80 6.23 11.78
N LYS A 124 3.49 6.00 11.85
CA LYS A 124 2.48 6.38 10.85
C LYS A 124 2.86 6.02 9.39
N PRO A 125 3.21 4.76 9.06
CA PRO A 125 3.67 4.38 7.71
C PRO A 125 2.54 4.27 6.67
N GLY A 126 1.29 4.47 7.07
CA GLY A 126 0.10 4.33 6.25
C GLY A 126 -1.01 3.56 6.98
N PRO A 127 -2.14 3.30 6.31
CA PRO A 127 -3.24 2.53 6.89
C PRO A 127 -2.80 1.11 7.26
N PHE A 128 -3.18 0.67 8.46
CA PHE A 128 -2.97 -0.69 8.94
C PHE A 128 -4.15 -1.09 9.84
N GLY A 129 -4.94 -2.06 9.39
CA GLY A 129 -6.03 -2.69 10.13
C GLY A 129 -5.62 -4.02 10.75
N THR A 130 -6.54 -4.61 11.52
CA THR A 130 -6.29 -5.86 12.27
C THR A 130 -5.97 -7.06 11.36
N ARG A 131 -6.42 -7.01 10.11
CA ARG A 131 -6.24 -8.07 9.10
C ARG A 131 -5.30 -7.67 7.96
N THR A 132 -4.60 -6.52 8.04
CA THR A 132 -3.67 -6.10 6.96
C THR A 132 -2.58 -7.13 6.70
N HIS A 133 -2.13 -7.84 7.74
CA HIS A 133 -1.14 -8.90 7.63
C HIS A 133 -1.57 -10.06 6.70
N GLU A 134 -2.85 -10.19 6.38
CA GLU A 134 -3.36 -11.22 5.46
C GLU A 134 -3.10 -10.88 3.97
N LEU A 135 -2.67 -9.65 3.65
CA LEU A 135 -2.41 -9.23 2.26
C LEU A 135 -1.15 -9.85 1.65
N GLY A 136 -0.26 -10.40 2.48
CA GLY A 136 0.93 -11.12 2.06
C GLY A 136 1.95 -11.23 3.17
N SER A 137 3.22 -11.46 2.82
CA SER A 137 4.28 -11.63 3.81
C SER A 137 4.58 -10.32 4.54
N PHE A 138 4.69 -10.39 5.87
CA PHE A 138 5.26 -9.33 6.70
C PHE A 138 6.55 -9.81 7.34
N LEU A 139 7.56 -8.94 7.33
CA LEU A 139 8.87 -9.19 7.90
C LEU A 139 9.18 -8.14 8.97
N GLY A 140 9.85 -8.55 10.03
CA GLY A 140 10.22 -7.70 11.14
C GLY A 140 11.63 -7.93 11.63
N ILE A 141 12.15 -6.96 12.37
CA ILE A 141 13.40 -7.06 13.13
C ILE A 141 13.06 -6.84 14.61
N ARG A 142 13.58 -7.73 15.46
CA ARG A 142 13.44 -7.60 16.92
C ARG A 142 14.77 -7.25 17.58
N VAL A 143 14.71 -6.39 18.58
CA VAL A 143 15.85 -6.06 19.47
C VAL A 143 15.34 -6.20 20.90
N ASP A 144 16.03 -6.99 21.72
CA ASP A 144 15.64 -7.29 23.11
C ASP A 144 14.18 -7.79 23.24
N GLY A 145 13.71 -8.54 22.22
CA GLY A 145 12.34 -9.07 22.16
C GLY A 145 11.30 -8.11 21.59
N GLU A 146 11.59 -6.82 21.46
CA GLU A 146 10.68 -5.80 20.94
C GLU A 146 10.72 -5.70 19.40
N LEU A 147 9.57 -5.52 18.74
CA LEU A 147 9.50 -5.27 17.30
C LEU A 147 9.91 -3.82 16.98
N VAL A 148 11.12 -3.63 16.45
CA VAL A 148 11.68 -2.29 16.23
C VAL A 148 11.68 -1.84 14.77
N ALA A 149 11.43 -2.74 13.83
CA ALA A 149 11.23 -2.39 12.42
C ALA A 149 10.37 -3.43 11.72
N MET A 150 9.60 -3.03 10.72
CA MET A 150 8.85 -3.94 9.88
C MET A 150 8.63 -3.41 8.47
N THR A 151 8.21 -4.31 7.59
CA THR A 151 7.69 -4.05 6.25
C THR A 151 6.79 -5.22 5.87
N GLY A 152 6.00 -5.08 4.81
CA GLY A 152 5.24 -6.20 4.28
C GLY A 152 4.75 -6.00 2.86
N GLU A 153 3.84 -6.87 2.46
CA GLU A 153 3.21 -6.86 1.15
C GLU A 153 1.78 -6.31 1.23
N ARG A 154 1.28 -5.73 0.12
CA ARG A 154 -0.07 -5.14 0.06
C ARG A 154 -0.82 -5.48 -1.23
N MET A 155 -0.97 -4.52 -2.14
CA MET A 155 -1.72 -4.71 -3.38
C MET A 155 -0.93 -5.61 -4.35
N LYS A 156 -1.63 -6.51 -5.06
CA LYS A 156 -1.03 -7.43 -6.06
C LYS A 156 -1.64 -7.28 -7.47
N PRO A 157 -1.53 -6.09 -8.12
CA PRO A 157 -2.06 -5.86 -9.46
C PRO A 157 -1.23 -6.56 -10.55
N GLY A 158 -1.85 -7.40 -11.37
CA GLY A 158 -1.15 -8.14 -12.43
C GLY A 158 -0.01 -9.00 -11.86
N ASN A 159 1.21 -8.85 -12.40
CA ASN A 159 2.43 -9.52 -11.91
C ASN A 159 3.23 -8.66 -10.91
N TYR A 160 2.65 -7.58 -10.38
CA TYR A 160 3.30 -6.72 -9.41
C TYR A 160 2.87 -7.05 -7.99
N THR A 161 3.74 -6.77 -7.01
CA THR A 161 3.44 -6.85 -5.58
C THR A 161 3.94 -5.61 -4.88
N GLU A 162 3.05 -4.96 -4.13
CA GLU A 162 3.35 -3.72 -3.43
C GLU A 162 4.08 -4.00 -2.13
N MET A 163 5.23 -3.35 -1.93
CA MET A 163 5.90 -3.26 -0.64
C MET A 163 5.26 -2.14 0.18
N THR A 164 4.95 -2.40 1.44
CA THR A 164 4.21 -1.48 2.30
C THR A 164 4.71 -1.46 3.73
N ALA A 165 4.16 -0.54 4.53
CA ALA A 165 4.37 -0.46 5.97
C ALA A 165 5.85 -0.43 6.39
N VAL A 166 6.71 0.18 5.57
CA VAL A 166 8.14 0.32 5.85
C VAL A 166 8.30 1.30 7.02
N CYS A 167 8.60 0.78 8.20
CA CYS A 167 8.84 1.61 9.37
C CYS A 167 9.93 1.06 10.29
N VAL A 168 10.54 2.01 11.01
CA VAL A 168 11.58 1.76 12.00
C VAL A 168 11.27 2.63 13.23
N HIS A 169 11.31 2.00 14.39
CA HIS A 169 11.17 2.65 15.69
C HIS A 169 12.12 3.86 15.76
N PRO A 170 11.66 5.04 16.25
CA PRO A 170 12.48 6.25 16.28
C PRO A 170 13.89 6.05 16.85
N ASP A 171 14.02 5.29 17.94
CA ASP A 171 15.28 5.04 18.65
C ASP A 171 16.22 4.02 17.94
N HIS A 172 15.73 3.38 16.88
CA HIS A 172 16.46 2.38 16.10
C HIS A 172 16.75 2.83 14.66
N ARG A 173 16.51 4.10 14.34
CA ARG A 173 16.83 4.69 13.03
C ARG A 173 18.34 4.77 12.78
N GLY A 174 18.71 4.87 11.51
CA GLY A 174 20.13 4.99 11.10
C GLY A 174 20.94 3.69 11.13
N ARG A 175 20.31 2.56 11.48
CA ARG A 175 20.98 1.24 11.62
C ARG A 175 20.85 0.32 10.40
N GLY A 176 20.30 0.81 9.30
CA GLY A 176 20.14 0.01 8.07
C GLY A 176 18.90 -0.91 8.03
N TYR A 177 18.05 -0.91 9.07
CA TYR A 177 16.92 -1.86 9.19
C TYR A 177 15.93 -1.79 8.04
N ALA A 178 15.56 -0.59 7.61
CA ALA A 178 14.65 -0.41 6.46
C ALA A 178 15.25 -1.01 5.18
N GLN A 179 16.54 -0.81 4.94
CA GLN A 179 17.26 -1.34 3.78
C GLN A 179 17.25 -2.88 3.77
N ALA A 180 17.61 -3.49 4.90
CA ALA A 180 17.64 -4.95 5.03
C ALA A 180 16.26 -5.59 4.83
N LEU A 181 15.22 -4.96 5.40
CA LEU A 181 13.84 -5.39 5.27
C LEU A 181 13.32 -5.24 3.83
N LEU A 182 13.60 -4.11 3.16
CA LEU A 182 13.26 -3.90 1.75
C LEU A 182 13.94 -4.92 0.84
N ALA A 183 15.23 -5.19 1.06
CA ALA A 183 15.96 -6.22 0.33
C ALA A 183 15.32 -7.61 0.53
N ALA A 184 14.97 -7.95 1.78
CA ALA A 184 14.34 -9.24 2.10
C ALA A 184 12.98 -9.42 1.44
N VAL A 185 12.08 -8.44 1.51
CA VAL A 185 10.77 -8.52 0.83
C VAL A 185 10.95 -8.48 -0.68
N GLY A 186 11.82 -7.62 -1.20
CA GLY A 186 12.16 -7.54 -2.62
C GLY A 186 12.61 -8.90 -3.18
N ARG A 187 13.51 -9.59 -2.49
CA ARG A 187 13.93 -10.95 -2.83
C ARG A 187 12.77 -11.94 -2.87
N GLN A 188 11.89 -11.91 -1.86
CA GLN A 188 10.73 -12.82 -1.81
C GLN A 188 9.78 -12.58 -2.99
N ILE A 189 9.54 -11.32 -3.35
CA ILE A 189 8.71 -10.95 -4.51
C ILE A 189 9.36 -11.46 -5.81
N VAL A 190 10.64 -11.16 -6.03
CA VAL A 190 11.36 -11.57 -7.25
C VAL A 190 11.47 -13.09 -7.37
N ALA A 191 11.68 -13.80 -6.26
CA ALA A 191 11.74 -15.27 -6.25
C ALA A 191 10.44 -15.93 -6.74
N ARG A 192 9.30 -15.23 -6.64
CA ARG A 192 8.00 -15.67 -7.18
C ARG A 192 7.75 -15.23 -8.62
N GLY A 193 8.73 -14.59 -9.28
CA GLY A 193 8.58 -14.03 -10.63
C GLY A 193 7.74 -12.74 -10.68
N GLU A 194 7.56 -12.08 -9.55
CA GLU A 194 6.77 -10.84 -9.43
C GLU A 194 7.69 -9.60 -9.45
N ILE A 195 7.10 -8.43 -9.73
CA ILE A 195 7.83 -7.16 -9.78
C ILE A 195 7.48 -6.30 -8.56
N PRO A 196 8.47 -5.92 -7.72
CA PRO A 196 8.21 -5.03 -6.58
C PRO A 196 7.87 -3.61 -7.03
N PHE A 197 6.89 -3.01 -6.34
CA PHE A 197 6.59 -1.59 -6.45
C PHE A 197 6.15 -1.03 -5.09
N LEU A 198 6.05 0.28 -4.97
CA LEU A 198 5.50 0.96 -3.79
C LEU A 198 4.95 2.33 -4.15
N HIS A 199 4.23 2.93 -3.20
CA HIS A 199 3.88 4.35 -3.22
C HIS A 199 4.51 5.06 -2.03
N VAL A 200 4.94 6.29 -2.26
CA VAL A 200 5.46 7.19 -1.23
C VAL A 200 4.94 8.60 -1.48
N PHE A 201 4.47 9.30 -0.45
CA PHE A 201 4.00 10.68 -0.62
C PHE A 201 5.10 11.56 -1.23
N THR A 202 4.72 12.44 -2.16
CA THR A 202 5.66 13.30 -2.91
C THR A 202 6.51 14.18 -1.99
N ASN A 203 5.96 14.58 -0.83
CA ASN A 203 6.66 15.38 0.17
C ASN A 203 7.67 14.58 1.02
N ASN A 204 7.66 13.24 0.97
CA ASN A 204 8.57 12.39 1.74
C ASN A 204 9.89 12.16 0.99
N THR A 205 10.65 13.24 0.85
CA THR A 205 11.93 13.28 0.12
C THR A 205 12.97 12.29 0.68
N SER A 206 12.96 12.07 2.00
CA SER A 206 13.82 11.10 2.69
C SER A 206 13.57 9.67 2.23
N ALA A 207 12.30 9.23 2.22
CA ALA A 207 11.94 7.90 1.77
C ALA A 207 12.17 7.72 0.25
N ILE A 208 11.84 8.73 -0.56
CA ILE A 208 12.16 8.71 -2.01
C ILE A 208 13.66 8.53 -2.24
N ALA A 209 14.51 9.26 -1.50
CA ALA A 209 15.96 9.13 -1.61
C ALA A 209 16.46 7.75 -1.16
N LEU A 210 15.86 7.17 -0.11
CA LEU A 210 16.12 5.79 0.31
C LEU A 210 15.80 4.80 -0.81
N TYR A 211 14.59 4.83 -1.37
CA TYR A 211 14.16 3.89 -2.40
C TYR A 211 15.00 4.01 -3.69
N ARG A 212 15.38 5.24 -4.08
CA ARG A 212 16.33 5.45 -5.19
C ARG A 212 17.70 4.84 -4.95
N ARG A 213 18.25 4.98 -3.74
CA ARG A 213 19.53 4.32 -3.38
C ARG A 213 19.43 2.80 -3.39
N GLN A 214 18.23 2.26 -3.14
CA GLN A 214 17.94 0.84 -3.28
C GLN A 214 17.67 0.42 -4.74
N GLY A 215 17.82 1.30 -5.74
CA GLY A 215 17.64 0.94 -7.14
C GLY A 215 16.21 1.01 -7.66
N MET A 216 15.25 1.52 -6.87
CA MET A 216 13.90 1.78 -7.35
C MET A 216 13.83 3.11 -8.13
N ALA A 217 13.09 3.10 -9.24
CA ALA A 217 12.86 4.27 -10.08
C ALA A 217 11.42 4.78 -9.90
N ILE A 218 11.22 6.09 -10.02
CA ILE A 218 9.87 6.67 -10.11
C ILE A 218 9.29 6.25 -11.46
N ARG A 219 8.17 5.53 -11.42
CA ARG A 219 7.37 5.21 -12.62
C ARG A 219 6.51 6.41 -13.02
N ARG A 220 5.75 6.95 -12.06
CA ARG A 220 4.86 8.10 -12.25
C ARG A 220 4.42 8.68 -10.92
N ARG A 221 3.91 9.92 -10.97
CA ARG A 221 3.10 10.49 -9.90
C ARG A 221 1.66 9.97 -9.98
N MET A 222 1.08 9.74 -8.81
CA MET A 222 -0.30 9.31 -8.58
C MET A 222 -1.01 10.32 -7.67
N HIS A 223 -2.32 10.38 -7.77
CA HIS A 223 -3.18 11.11 -6.84
C HIS A 223 -3.72 10.16 -5.77
N ILE A 224 -3.59 10.57 -4.51
CA ILE A 224 -4.10 9.84 -3.35
C ILE A 224 -5.24 10.67 -2.78
N THR A 225 -6.46 10.15 -2.86
CA THR A 225 -7.66 10.85 -2.40
C THR A 225 -8.33 10.03 -1.30
N VAL A 226 -8.58 10.64 -0.15
CA VAL A 226 -9.30 10.02 0.98
C VAL A 226 -10.67 10.65 1.09
N LEU A 227 -11.69 9.81 0.96
CA LEU A 227 -13.09 10.18 0.96
C LEU A 227 -13.80 9.55 2.15
N GLN A 228 -14.80 10.23 2.68
CA GLN A 228 -15.77 9.67 3.62
C GLN A 228 -17.15 10.05 3.14
N LYS A 229 -18.11 9.12 3.16
CA LYS A 229 -19.49 9.41 2.75
C LYS A 229 -20.12 10.45 3.69
N GLN A 230 -20.83 11.42 3.12
CA GLN A 230 -21.69 12.33 3.86
C GLN A 230 -23.08 11.68 4.01
N GLY A 231 -23.63 11.76 5.22
CA GLY A 231 -24.93 11.19 5.57
C GLY A 231 -26.09 11.92 4.93
#